data_AF-A0A7X7E457-F1
#
_entry.id   AF-A0A7X7E457-F1
#
_cell.length_a   1.000
_cell.length_b   1.000
_cell.length_c   1.000
_cell.angle_alpha   90.00
_cell.angle_beta   90.00
_cell.angle_gamma   90.00
#
_symmetry.space_group_name_H-M   'P 1'
#
loop_
_entity.id
_entity.type
_entity.pdbx_description
1 polymer ?
#
loop_
_entity_poly.entity_id
_entity_poly.type
_entity_poly.pdbx_seq_one_letter_code
_entity_poly.pdbx_strand_id
1 'polypeptide(L)'
;MIVIVYLENDVKAFNVTEEHINCIRNRFPQWDFIRVTDENAFLEHLGKADLVITWVFKAPWYYMAPKLKAIFTPAAGHDWIEQDKNFNVAVNYGTFHGTIMAESL
;
A
#
# COMPACT_ATOMS: atom_id res chain seq x y z
N MET A 1 12.86 -6.82 5.47
CA MET A 1 12.08 -6.33 4.32
C MET A 1 11.68 -4.91 4.62
N ILE A 2 11.72 -4.02 3.64
CA ILE A 2 11.28 -2.62 3.77
C ILE A 2 9.87 -2.51 3.19
N VAL A 3 8.93 -2.06 4.01
CA VAL A 3 7.52 -1.89 3.66
C VAL A 3 7.18 -0.41 3.78
N ILE A 4 6.78 0.19 2.66
CA ILE A 4 6.28 1.58 2.66
C ILE A 4 4.76 1.56 2.78
N VAL A 5 4.22 2.33 3.73
CA VAL A 5 2.77 2.47 3.93
C VAL A 5 2.37 3.89 3.61
N TYR A 6 1.63 4.05 2.51
CA TYR A 6 1.07 5.33 2.07
C TYR A 6 -0.45 5.20 1.94
N LEU A 7 -1.14 5.37 3.06
CA LEU A 7 -2.60 5.30 3.15
C LEU A 7 -3.12 6.62 3.72
N GLU A 8 -2.92 7.71 3.00
CA GLU A 8 -3.58 8.99 3.31
C GLU A 8 -4.74 9.22 2.34
N ASN A 9 -5.81 9.77 2.88
CA ASN A 9 -7.06 10.05 2.19
C ASN A 9 -7.76 11.25 2.85
N ASP A 10 -8.62 11.93 2.09
CA ASP A 10 -9.47 13.01 2.64
C ASP A 10 -10.50 12.45 3.65
N VAL A 11 -10.92 11.20 3.46
CA VAL A 11 -11.78 10.47 4.38
C VAL A 11 -10.92 9.87 5.49
N LYS A 12 -10.91 10.50 6.67
CA LYS A 12 -10.09 10.10 7.84
C LYS A 12 -10.18 8.61 8.21
N ALA A 13 -11.34 7.97 8.01
CA ALA A 13 -11.53 6.55 8.30
C ALA A 13 -10.67 5.63 7.41
N PHE A 14 -10.15 6.13 6.29
CA PHE A 14 -9.27 5.42 5.37
C PHE A 14 -7.79 5.73 5.61
N ASN A 15 -7.47 6.57 6.61
CA ASN A 15 -6.09 6.88 6.93
C ASN A 15 -5.52 5.83 7.88
N VAL A 16 -4.28 5.44 7.63
CA VAL A 16 -3.53 4.62 8.58
C VAL A 16 -3.01 5.51 9.72
N THR A 17 -3.08 5.02 10.95
CA THR A 17 -2.57 5.72 12.14
C THR A 17 -1.28 5.08 12.63
N GLU A 18 -0.52 5.78 13.48
CA GLU A 18 0.69 5.19 14.09
C GLU A 18 0.36 3.96 14.94
N GLU A 19 -0.80 3.91 15.60
CA GLU A 19 -1.22 2.73 16.36
C GLU A 19 -1.35 1.49 15.46
N HIS A 20 -1.94 1.66 14.27
CA HIS A 20 -2.05 0.59 13.28
C HIS A 20 -0.67 0.12 12.82
N ILE A 21 0.24 1.05 12.51
CA ILE A 21 1.60 0.71 12.08
C ILE A 21 2.36 -0.03 13.20
N ASN A 22 2.26 0.45 14.45
CA ASN A 22 2.92 -0.18 15.59
C ASN A 22 2.40 -1.58 15.86
N CYS A 23 1.10 -1.83 15.68
CA CYS A 23 0.53 -3.18 15.74
C CYS A 23 1.21 -4.13 14.74
N ILE A 24 1.40 -3.69 13.49
CA ILE A 24 2.03 -4.51 12.45
C ILE A 24 3.53 -4.67 12.72
N ARG A 25 4.24 -3.61 13.13
CA ARG A 25 5.66 -3.67 13.54
C ARG A 25 5.88 -4.70 14.65
N ASN A 26 5.01 -4.72 15.67
CA ASN A 26 5.08 -5.69 16.75
C ASN A 26 4.85 -7.14 16.27
N ARG A 27 4.04 -7.33 15.22
CA ARG A 27 3.78 -8.66 14.65
C ARG A 27 4.91 -9.15 13.74
N PHE A 28 5.66 -8.24 13.13
CA PHE A 28 6.76 -8.49 12.19
C PHE A 28 8.01 -7.66 12.57
N PRO A 29 8.63 -7.92 13.73
CA PRO A 29 9.71 -7.08 14.27
C PRO A 29 10.98 -7.08 13.42
N GLN A 30 11.14 -8.04 12.52
CA GLN A 30 12.26 -8.16 11.58
C GLN A 30 12.05 -7.39 10.28
N TRP A 31 10.89 -6.73 10.10
CA TRP A 31 10.57 -5.90 8.95
C TRP A 31 10.56 -4.43 9.34
N ASP A 32 10.98 -3.59 8.41
CA ASP A 32 10.98 -2.15 8.58
C ASP A 32 9.72 -1.58 7.92
N PHE A 33 8.88 -0.90 8.71
CA PHE A 33 7.66 -0.27 8.23
C PHE A 33 7.82 1.24 8.29
N ILE A 34 7.71 1.89 7.14
CA ILE A 34 7.86 3.34 7.01
C ILE A 34 6.51 3.90 6.56
N ARG A 35 5.85 4.63 7.46
CA ARG A 35 4.64 5.39 7.10
C ARG A 35 5.06 6.71 6.49
N VAL A 36 4.43 7.04 5.36
CA VAL A 36 4.59 8.33 4.68
C VAL A 36 3.21 8.94 4.49
N THR A 37 3.15 10.28 4.48
CA THR A 37 1.87 11.02 4.47
C THR A 37 1.63 11.81 3.18
N ASP A 38 2.59 11.80 2.27
CA ASP A 38 2.49 12.51 1.00
C ASP A 38 3.25 11.79 -0.11
N GLU A 39 2.91 12.12 -1.35
CA GLU A 39 3.44 11.50 -2.54
C GLU A 39 4.97 11.72 -2.68
N ASN A 40 5.51 12.87 -2.27
CA ASN A 40 6.95 13.12 -2.39
C ASN A 40 7.73 12.19 -1.47
N ALA A 41 7.35 12.13 -0.19
CA ALA A 41 7.94 11.21 0.78
C ALA A 41 7.79 9.74 0.33
N PHE A 42 6.66 9.38 -0.27
CA PHE A 42 6.45 8.06 -0.84
C PHE A 42 7.47 7.74 -1.94
N LEU A 43 7.66 8.64 -2.90
CA LEU A 43 8.58 8.45 -4.02
C LEU A 43 10.06 8.43 -3.59
N GLU A 44 10.44 9.21 -2.57
CA GLU A 44 11.79 9.21 -2.00
C GLU A 44 12.19 7.85 -1.41
N HIS A 45 11.22 7.13 -0.83
CA HIS A 45 11.46 5.84 -0.19
C HIS A 45 11.28 4.64 -1.13
N LEU A 46 10.57 4.84 -2.24
CA LEU A 46 10.14 3.77 -3.15
C LEU A 46 11.30 2.96 -3.73
N GLY A 47 12.45 3.59 -3.99
CA GLY A 47 13.65 2.92 -4.51
C GLY A 47 14.23 1.81 -3.62
N LYS A 48 13.86 1.79 -2.34
CA LYS A 48 14.30 0.78 -1.36
C LYS A 48 13.21 -0.21 -0.98
N ALA A 49 11.96 0.03 -1.38
CA ALA A 49 10.80 -0.74 -0.95
C ALA A 49 10.85 -2.17 -1.51
N ASP A 50 10.70 -3.17 -0.63
CA ASP A 50 10.37 -4.53 -1.02
C ASP A 50 8.86 -4.64 -1.28
N LEU A 51 8.06 -3.99 -0.44
CA LEU A 51 6.59 -4.01 -0.47
C LEU A 51 6.03 -2.60 -0.32
N VAL A 52 4.86 -2.36 -0.90
CA VAL A 52 4.10 -1.13 -0.72
C VAL A 52 2.67 -1.46 -0.28
N ILE A 53 2.15 -0.70 0.67
CA ILE A 53 0.74 -0.67 1.03
C ILE A 53 0.19 0.71 0.68
N THR A 54 -0.70 0.81 -0.32
CA THR A 54 -1.18 2.10 -0.84
C THR A 54 -2.57 2.01 -1.44
N TRP A 55 -3.28 3.14 -1.50
CA TRP A 55 -4.54 3.27 -2.25
C TRP A 55 -4.29 3.32 -3.76
N VAL A 56 -3.26 4.06 -4.19
CA VAL A 56 -2.95 4.34 -5.61
C VAL A 56 -1.50 4.00 -5.92
N PHE A 57 -1.27 3.47 -7.11
CA PHE A 57 0.08 3.30 -7.65
C PHE A 57 0.08 3.57 -9.16
N LYS A 58 0.86 4.56 -9.60
CA LYS A 58 0.93 5.00 -11.00
C LYS A 58 1.97 4.19 -11.78
N ALA A 59 1.74 3.90 -13.06
CA ALA A 59 2.65 3.10 -13.88
C ALA A 59 4.09 3.66 -13.94
N PRO A 60 4.34 4.98 -14.03
CA PRO A 60 5.71 5.52 -14.03
C PRO A 60 6.51 5.19 -12.76
N TRP A 61 5.85 4.90 -11.64
CA TRP A 61 6.50 4.63 -10.36
C TRP A 61 7.18 3.26 -10.32
N TYR A 62 6.80 2.30 -11.17
CA TYR A 62 7.50 1.01 -11.24
C TYR A 62 8.98 1.16 -11.58
N TYR A 63 9.32 2.12 -12.45
CA TYR A 63 10.72 2.43 -12.79
C TYR A 63 11.52 2.95 -11.60
N MET A 64 10.85 3.55 -10.62
CA MET A 64 11.46 4.06 -9.39
C MET A 64 11.55 2.98 -8.30
N ALA A 65 10.97 1.79 -8.52
CA ALA A 65 10.78 0.74 -7.52
C ALA A 65 11.49 -0.58 -7.90
N PRO A 66 12.82 -0.60 -8.16
CA PRO A 66 13.51 -1.75 -8.73
C PRO A 66 13.53 -2.99 -7.83
N LYS A 67 13.20 -2.85 -6.55
CA LYS A 67 13.14 -3.94 -5.56
C LYS A 67 11.73 -4.39 -5.23
N LEU A 68 10.72 -3.74 -5.80
CA LEU A 68 9.32 -3.96 -5.45
C LEU A 68 8.90 -5.36 -5.86
N LYS A 69 8.39 -6.13 -4.89
CA LYS A 69 7.93 -7.51 -5.07
C LYS A 69 6.41 -7.59 -5.13
N ALA A 70 5.74 -6.79 -4.31
CA ALA A 70 4.28 -6.74 -4.31
C ALA A 70 3.73 -5.39 -3.81
N ILE A 71 2.53 -5.09 -4.29
CA ILE A 71 1.68 -3.98 -3.84
C ILE A 71 0.48 -4.60 -3.11
N PHE A 72 0.11 -4.03 -1.98
CA PHE A 72 -1.11 -4.32 -1.25
C PHE A 72 -1.98 -3.08 -1.25
N THR A 73 -3.24 -3.21 -1.63
CA THR A 73 -4.21 -2.13 -1.55
C THR A 73 -5.41 -2.57 -0.73
N PRO A 74 -5.93 -1.75 0.21
CA PRO A 74 -7.18 -2.08 0.89
C PRO A 74 -8.41 -1.92 -0.02
N ALA A 75 -8.25 -1.36 -1.22
CA ALA A 75 -9.35 -1.18 -2.17
C ALA A 75 -9.84 -2.53 -2.72
N ALA A 76 -11.17 -2.63 -2.89
CA ALA A 76 -11.83 -3.73 -3.61
C ALA A 76 -11.66 -3.59 -5.12
N GLY A 77 -11.70 -2.33 -5.60
CA GLY A 77 -11.64 -1.98 -7.01
C GLY A 77 -10.20 -2.00 -7.54
N HIS A 78 -10.04 -2.39 -8.81
CA HIS A 78 -8.74 -2.52 -9.45
C HIS A 78 -8.26 -1.24 -10.16
N ASP A 79 -9.09 -0.20 -10.21
CA ASP A 79 -8.86 0.99 -11.04
C ASP A 79 -7.73 1.90 -10.54
N TRP A 80 -7.28 1.72 -9.29
CA TRP A 80 -6.36 2.63 -8.61
C TRP A 80 -4.89 2.19 -8.69
N ILE A 81 -4.64 0.94 -9.06
CA ILE A 81 -3.30 0.39 -9.26
C ILE A 81 -3.09 0.19 -10.75
N GLU A 82 -2.45 1.16 -11.39
CA GLU A 82 -2.08 1.04 -12.80
C GLU A 82 -1.05 -0.09 -12.92
N GLN A 83 -1.27 -1.05 -13.82
CA GLN A 83 -0.31 -2.12 -14.07
C GLN A 83 0.62 -1.76 -15.24
N ASP A 84 1.90 -2.08 -15.10
CA ASP A 84 2.86 -2.02 -16.20
C ASP A 84 3.32 -3.44 -16.58
N LYS A 85 3.07 -3.83 -17.83
CA LYS A 85 3.37 -5.16 -18.37
C LYS A 85 4.87 -5.51 -18.35
N ASN A 86 5.75 -4.52 -18.22
CA ASN A 86 7.19 -4.71 -18.13
C ASN A 86 7.64 -5.14 -16.72
N PHE A 87 6.76 -5.05 -15.72
CA PHE A 87 7.09 -5.32 -14.33
C PHE A 87 6.25 -6.47 -13.78
N ASN A 88 6.93 -7.50 -13.28
CA ASN A 88 6.27 -8.65 -12.65
C ASN A 88 6.10 -8.41 -11.14
N VAL A 89 5.25 -7.44 -10.79
CA VAL A 89 4.91 -7.09 -9.40
C VAL A 89 3.52 -7.60 -9.08
N ALA A 90 3.41 -8.44 -8.04
CA ALA A 90 2.10 -8.95 -7.61
C ALA A 90 1.26 -7.83 -6.97
N VAL A 91 -0.02 -7.74 -7.32
CA VAL A 91 -0.97 -6.80 -6.70
C VAL A 91 -2.00 -7.59 -5.90
N ASN A 92 -2.09 -7.31 -4.61
CA ASN A 92 -3.01 -7.95 -3.68
C ASN A 92 -4.06 -6.93 -3.25
N TYR A 93 -5.32 -7.25 -3.54
CA TYR A 93 -6.46 -6.40 -3.22
C TYR A 93 -7.08 -6.81 -1.89
N GLY A 94 -7.74 -5.85 -1.23
CA GLY A 94 -8.57 -6.13 -0.07
C GLY A 94 -9.67 -7.11 -0.46
N THR A 95 -9.77 -8.23 0.25
CA THR A 95 -10.87 -9.21 0.07
C THR A 95 -11.83 -9.20 1.25
N PHE A 96 -11.47 -8.55 2.35
CA PHE A 96 -12.33 -8.38 3.51
C PHE A 96 -13.20 -7.12 3.35
N HIS A 97 -14.30 -7.28 2.63
CA HIS A 97 -15.44 -6.34 2.60
C HIS A 97 -16.66 -6.97 3.31
N GLY A 98 -16.42 -7.90 4.24
CA GLY A 98 -17.45 -8.71 4.90
C GLY A 98 -18.47 -7.89 5.69
N THR A 99 -19.67 -8.46 5.87
CA THR A 99 -20.92 -8.00 6.56
C THR A 99 -21.37 -6.55 6.35
N ILE A 100 -20.47 -5.58 6.35
CA ILE A 100 -20.70 -4.14 6.10
C ILE A 100 -21.33 -3.89 4.72
N MET A 101 -20.99 -4.67 3.69
CA MET A 101 -21.64 -4.56 2.36
C MET A 101 -22.89 -5.44 2.21
N ALA A 102 -23.17 -6.34 3.16
CA ALA A 102 -24.35 -7.20 3.11
C ALA A 102 -25.64 -6.48 3.56
N GLU A 103 -25.53 -5.31 4.21
CA GLU A 103 -26.68 -4.51 4.66
C GLU A 103 -27.16 -3.48 3.62
N SER A 104 -26.67 -3.54 2.38
CA SER A 104 -27.03 -2.59 1.30
C SER A 104 -27.66 -3.24 0.06
N LEU A 105 -28.30 -4.41 0.21
CA LEU A 105 -29.14 -5.02 -0.84
C LEU A 105 -30.62 -5.03 -0.43
#